data_AF-A0A521C7F1-F1
#
_entry.id   AF-A0A521C7F1-F1
#
_cell.length_a   1.000
_cell.length_b   1.000
_cell.length_c   1.000
_cell.angle_alpha   90.00
_cell.angle_beta   90.00
_cell.angle_gamma   90.00
#
_symmetry.space_group_name_H-M   'P 1'
#
loop_
_entity.id
_entity.type
_entity.pdbx_description
1 polymer ?
#
loop_
_entity_poly.entity_id
_entity_poly.type
_entity_poly.pdbx_seq_one_letter_code
_entity_poly.pdbx_strand_id
1 'polypeptide(L)' 'MSTSNDCEAMEYTAVFDCPSSVSPHALRRGGITNQLNNDVPREVVSDRANVTLGVLDEHYDRRSQRERMEQRRGYLDNI' A
#
# COMPACT_ATOMS: atom_id res chain seq x y z
N MET A 1 -19.07 20.20 2.65
CA MET A 1 -19.38 18.86 2.08
C MET A 1 -20.85 18.89 1.68
N SER A 2 -21.15 18.69 0.41
CA SER A 2 -22.52 18.70 -0.09
C SER A 2 -23.22 17.42 0.38
N THR A 3 -24.18 17.54 1.29
CA THR A 3 -25.05 16.43 1.71
C THR A 3 -26.32 16.50 0.87
N SER A 4 -26.22 16.09 -0.40
CA SER A 4 -27.39 15.90 -1.25
C SER A 4 -27.92 14.49 -1.05
N ASN A 5 -29.20 14.34 -0.76
CA ASN A 5 -29.89 13.04 -0.68
C ASN A 5 -29.99 12.34 -2.05
N ASP A 6 -29.58 13.00 -3.13
CA ASP A 6 -29.57 12.45 -4.50
C ASP A 6 -28.22 11.81 -4.87
N CYS A 7 -27.42 11.39 -3.89
CA CYS A 7 -26.13 10.76 -4.17
C CYS A 7 -26.31 9.27 -4.53
N GLU A 8 -26.18 8.95 -5.82
CA GLU A 8 -26.31 7.58 -6.35
C GLU A 8 -25.37 6.57 -5.67
N ALA A 9 -24.19 7.01 -5.23
CA ALA A 9 -23.21 6.18 -4.55
C ALA A 9 -23.57 5.84 -3.08
N MET A 10 -24.73 6.26 -2.57
CA MET A 10 -25.25 5.81 -1.28
C MET A 10 -25.88 4.42 -1.35
N GLU A 11 -26.23 3.94 -2.54
CA GLU A 11 -26.68 2.57 -2.76
C GLU A 11 -25.52 1.58 -2.56
N TYR A 12 -25.76 0.48 -1.82
CA TYR A 12 -24.72 -0.51 -1.50
C TYR A 12 -23.99 -1.04 -2.74
N THR A 13 -24.72 -1.21 -3.83
CA THR A 13 -24.18 -1.69 -5.11
C THR A 13 -23.48 -0.62 -5.94
N ALA A 14 -23.50 0.65 -5.53
CA ALA A 14 -22.90 1.78 -6.25
C ALA A 14 -21.83 2.53 -5.42
N VAL A 15 -21.52 2.07 -4.19
CA VAL A 15 -20.54 2.73 -3.30
C VAL A 15 -19.16 2.90 -3.94
N PHE A 16 -18.78 2.01 -4.87
CA PHE A 16 -17.51 2.11 -5.59
C PHE A 16 -17.44 3.31 -6.55
N ASP A 17 -18.57 3.88 -6.96
CA ASP A 17 -18.64 5.06 -7.83
C ASP A 17 -18.46 6.38 -7.06
N CYS A 18 -18.46 6.35 -5.73
CA CYS A 18 -18.22 7.55 -4.94
C CYS A 18 -16.81 8.10 -5.23
N PRO A 19 -16.64 9.37 -5.64
CA PRO A 19 -15.33 9.95 -5.94
C PRO A 19 -14.35 9.97 -4.76
N SER A 20 -14.87 9.90 -3.53
CA SER A 20 -14.07 9.78 -2.30
C SER A 20 -13.82 8.33 -1.89
N SER A 21 -14.41 7.35 -2.58
CA SER A 21 -14.15 5.93 -2.34
C SER A 21 -12.72 5.59 -2.76
N VAL A 22 -12.04 4.85 -1.90
CA VAL A 22 -10.70 4.35 -2.16
C VAL A 22 -10.74 2.84 -2.04
N SER A 23 -10.23 2.16 -3.06
CA SER A 23 -10.15 0.69 -3.05
C SER A 23 -9.41 0.20 -1.79
N PRO A 24 -9.95 -0.80 -1.07
CA PRO A 24 -9.24 -1.44 0.04
C PRO A 24 -7.85 -1.94 -0.35
N HIS A 25 -7.67 -2.34 -1.62
CA HIS A 25 -6.38 -2.77 -2.13
C HIS A 25 -5.35 -1.61 -2.15
N ALA A 26 -5.77 -0.38 -2.46
CA ALA A 26 -4.89 0.79 -2.43
C ALA A 26 -4.42 1.11 -1.01
N LEU A 27 -5.32 1.02 -0.02
CA LEU A 27 -4.97 1.19 1.40
C LEU A 27 -3.97 0.12 1.87
N ARG A 28 -4.24 -1.15 1.54
CA ARG A 28 -3.36 -2.27 1.88
C ARG A 28 -1.98 -2.12 1.25
N ARG A 29 -1.91 -1.75 -0.03
CA ARG A 29 -0.68 -1.47 -0.77
C ARG A 29 0.13 -0.34 -0.13
N GLY A 30 -0.52 0.77 0.21
CA GLY A 30 0.11 1.88 0.93
C GLY A 30 0.68 1.46 2.28
N GLY A 31 -0.09 0.70 3.07
CA GLY A 31 0.35 0.19 4.37
C GLY A 31 1.55 -0.75 4.28
N ILE A 32 1.56 -1.68 3.33
CA ILE A 32 2.70 -2.59 3.08
C ILE A 32 3.93 -1.79 2.63
N THR A 33 3.78 -0.89 1.66
CA THR A 33 4.88 -0.04 1.18
C THR A 33 5.47 0.80 2.32
N ASN A 34 4.63 1.38 3.18
CA ASN A 34 5.09 2.16 4.33
C ASN A 34 5.92 1.31 5.31
N GLN A 35 5.50 0.08 5.60
CA GLN A 35 6.28 -0.82 6.47
C GLN A 35 7.64 -1.13 5.88
N LEU A 36 7.68 -1.41 4.57
CA LEU A 36 8.90 -1.69 3.85
C LEU A 36 9.85 -0.48 3.77
N ASN A 37 9.31 0.74 3.65
CA ASN A 37 10.08 2.00 3.69
C ASN A 37 10.68 2.27 5.08
N ASN A 38 10.06 1.76 6.15
CA ASN A 38 10.53 1.90 7.52
C ASN A 38 11.35 0.68 7.97
N ASP A 39 12.00 0.00 7.02
CA ASP A 39 12.95 -1.09 7.28
C ASP A 39 12.38 -2.30 8.05
N VAL A 40 11.05 -2.49 8.04
CA VAL A 40 10.45 -3.71 8.58
C VAL A 40 10.86 -4.88 7.67
N PRO A 41 11.42 -5.98 8.22
CA PRO A 41 11.87 -7.11 7.42
C PRO A 41 10.77 -7.66 6.51
N ARG A 42 11.14 -8.01 5.28
CA ARG A 42 10.20 -8.37 4.23
C ARG A 42 9.39 -9.61 4.60
N GLU A 43 10.02 -10.58 5.25
CA GLU A 43 9.43 -11.82 5.76
C GLU A 43 8.33 -11.51 6.78
N VAL A 44 8.61 -10.61 7.73
CA VAL A 44 7.62 -10.17 8.74
C VAL A 44 6.43 -9.47 8.10
N VAL A 45 6.68 -8.60 7.10
CA VAL A 45 5.59 -7.94 6.36
C VAL A 45 4.78 -8.96 5.54
N SER A 46 5.45 -9.94 4.92
CA SER A 46 4.84 -11.03 4.17
C SER A 46 3.88 -11.84 5.04
N ASP A 47 4.36 -12.30 6.20
CA ASP A 47 3.60 -13.11 7.14
C ASP A 47 2.42 -12.32 7.71
N ARG A 48 2.65 -11.07 8.12
CA ARG A 48 1.60 -10.18 8.64
C ARG A 48 0.52 -9.91 7.61
N ALA A 49 0.90 -9.75 6.35
CA ALA A 49 -0.05 -9.52 5.27
C ALA A 49 -0.62 -10.83 4.70
N ASN A 50 -0.11 -12.01 5.06
CA ASN A 50 -0.46 -13.28 4.44
C ASN A 50 -0.32 -13.24 2.90
N VAL A 51 0.88 -12.89 2.43
CA VAL A 51 1.25 -12.90 1.01
C VAL A 51 2.63 -13.53 0.86
N THR A 52 2.94 -14.11 -0.30
CA THR A 52 4.30 -14.56 -0.58
C THR A 52 5.20 -13.38 -0.94
N LEU A 53 6.53 -13.54 -0.82
CA LEU A 53 7.47 -12.48 -1.15
C LEU A 53 7.39 -12.02 -2.62
N GLY A 54 7.13 -12.94 -3.55
CA GLY A 54 6.94 -12.62 -4.96
C GLY A 54 5.69 -11.78 -5.20
N VAL A 55 4.56 -12.18 -4.60
CA VAL A 55 3.30 -11.41 -4.65
C VAL A 55 3.44 -10.05 -3.98
N LEU A 56 4.21 -9.98 -2.88
CA LEU A 56 4.53 -8.73 -2.19
C LEU A 56 5.31 -7.77 -3.11
N ASP A 57 6.37 -8.25 -3.77
CA ASP A 57 7.14 -7.45 -4.75
C ASP A 57 6.28 -6.99 -5.93
N GLU A 58 5.46 -7.89 -6.50
CA GLU A 58 4.74 -7.62 -7.74
C GLU A 58 3.54 -6.68 -7.56
N HIS A 59 2.77 -6.86 -6.48
CA HIS A 59 1.47 -6.22 -6.35
C HIS A 59 1.38 -5.17 -5.25
N TYR A 60 2.29 -5.20 -4.27
CA TYR A 60 2.16 -4.37 -3.06
C TYR A 60 3.33 -3.42 -2.83
N ASP A 61 4.58 -3.83 -3.09
CA ASP A 61 5.75 -2.97 -2.93
C ASP A 61 5.79 -1.89 -4.02
N ARG A 62 5.61 -0.63 -3.63
CA ARG A 62 5.63 0.51 -4.56
C ARG A 62 6.97 1.25 -4.57
N ARG A 63 7.98 0.75 -3.87
CA ARG A 63 9.33 1.31 -3.92
C ARG A 63 9.95 1.10 -5.30
N SER A 64 10.48 2.17 -5.86
CA SER A 64 11.33 2.13 -7.05
C SER A 64 12.66 1.42 -6.74
N GLN A 65 13.33 0.97 -7.81
CA GLN A 65 14.67 0.38 -7.66
C GLN A 65 15.65 1.35 -7.00
N ARG A 66 15.51 2.67 -7.28
CA ARG A 66 16.32 3.72 -6.66
C ARG A 66 16.05 3.86 -5.17
N GLU A 67 14.79 3.91 -4.74
CA GLU A 67 14.45 3.96 -3.31
C GLU A 67 14.99 2.75 -2.55
N ARG A 68 14.84 1.54 -3.12
CA ARG A 68 15.42 0.32 -2.53
C ARG A 68 16.94 0.39 -2.46
N MET A 69 17.59 1.04 -3.43
CA MET A 69 19.04 1.21 -3.46
C MET A 69 19.52 2.20 -2.41
N GLU A 70 18.87 3.36 -2.28
CA GLU A 70 19.21 4.35 -1.23
C GLU A 70 18.97 3.78 0.18
N GLN A 71 17.90 3.00 0.36
CA GLN A 71 17.66 2.31 1.63
C GLN A 71 18.81 1.35 1.98
N ARG A 72 19.29 0.55 1.02
CA ARG A 72 20.47 -0.30 1.22
C ARG A 72 21.73 0.52 1.53
N ARG A 73 21.91 1.66 0.87
CA ARG A 73 23.06 2.55 1.07
C ARG A 73 23.16 3.04 2.51
N GLY A 74 22.04 3.38 3.15
CA GLY A 74 22.01 3.80 4.55
C GLY A 74 22.59 2.79 5.54
N TYR A 75 22.57 1.49 5.21
CA TYR A 75 23.23 0.45 6.02
C TYR A 75 24.74 0.34 5.79
N LEU A 76 25.22 0.80 4.63
CA LEU A 76 26.60 0.67 4.19
C LEU A 76 27.43 1.94 4.40
N ASP A 77 26.79 3.10 4.64
CA ASP A 77 27.47 4.40 4.73
C ASP A 77 28.49 4.51 5.88
N ASN A 78 28.47 3.60 6.87
CA ASN A 78 29.38 3.58 8.02
C ASN A 78 30.15 2.25 8.17
N ILE A 79 30.26 1.48 7.09
CA ILE A 79 31.11 0.29 7.00
C ILE A 79 32.38 0.67 6.25
#